data_AF-A0A078GSC9-F1
#
_entry.id   AF-A0A078GSC9-F1
#
_cell.length_a   1.000
_cell.length_b   1.000
_cell.length_c   1.000
_cell.angle_alpha   90.00
_cell.angle_beta   90.00
_cell.angle_gamma   90.00
#
_symmetry.space_group_name_H-M   'P 1'
#
loop_
_entity.id
_entity.type
_entity.pdbx_description
1 polymer ?
#
loop_
_entity_poly.entity_id
_entity_poly.type
_entity_poly.pdbx_seq_one_letter_code
_entity_poly.pdbx_strand_id
1 'polypeptide(L)'
;MKCCLWILYGLPLVQKDSILVTTSNGVGLVIEVIYLVVFFIYSDKNLQLERQTKVDGEQFRCMYLPFWFSFVNFINAGIWIAYSVIYKIDIYVLVVNVLGALACAIHLIILCCSAVRCLLLPKRVVPSSSVPVV
;
A
#
# COMPACT_ATOMS: atom_id res chain seq x y z
N MET A 1 5.69 10.94 2.25
CA MET A 1 5.09 12.33 2.31
C MET A 1 3.83 12.46 3.18
N LYS A 2 2.87 11.51 3.14
CA LYS A 2 1.65 11.58 3.98
C LYS A 2 1.94 11.58 5.48
N CYS A 3 2.97 10.84 5.91
CA CYS A 3 3.39 10.76 7.30
C CYS A 3 3.82 12.12 7.88
N CYS A 4 4.53 12.95 7.10
CA CYS A 4 4.94 14.29 7.54
C CYS A 4 3.75 15.20 7.85
N LEU A 5 2.68 15.15 7.03
CA LEU A 5 1.48 15.97 7.23
C LEU A 5 0.75 15.59 8.52
N TRP A 6 0.68 14.30 8.84
CA TRP A 6 0.05 13.82 10.07
C TRP A 6 0.90 14.05 11.33
N ILE A 7 2.23 14.06 11.20
CA ILE A 7 3.14 14.47 12.28
C ILE A 7 2.98 15.97 12.59
N LEU A 8 2.87 16.82 11.56
CA LEU A 8 2.62 18.26 11.74
C LEU A 8 1.25 18.54 12.35
N TYR A 9 0.22 17.77 11.98
CA TYR A 9 -1.11 17.84 12.59
C TYR A 9 -1.10 17.45 14.07
N GLY A 10 -0.27 16.47 14.44
CA GLY A 10 -0.16 15.96 15.79
C GLY A 10 0.81 16.70 16.72
N LEU A 11 1.36 17.84 16.30
CA LEU A 11 2.20 18.69 17.16
C LEU A 11 1.33 19.40 18.23
N PRO A 12 1.83 19.60 19.47
CA PRO A 12 1.06 20.21 20.56
C PRO A 12 0.70 21.69 20.31
N LEU A 13 1.24 22.29 19.24
CA LEU A 13 0.91 23.63 18.76
C LEU A 13 -0.45 23.69 18.02
N VAL A 14 -0.93 22.57 17.47
CA VAL A 14 -2.18 22.50 16.69
C VAL A 14 -3.29 21.78 17.47
N GLN A 15 -2.98 20.64 18.11
CA GLN A 15 -3.97 19.88 18.89
C GLN A 15 -3.30 19.13 20.06
N LYS A 16 -3.78 19.35 21.30
CA LYS A 16 -3.09 18.92 22.52
C LYS A 16 -3.24 17.44 22.92
N ASP A 17 -4.03 16.64 22.19
CA ASP A 17 -4.38 15.27 22.62
C ASP A 17 -4.18 14.17 21.55
N SER A 18 -3.45 14.43 20.46
CA SER A 18 -3.35 13.52 19.30
C SER A 18 -2.06 12.67 19.26
N ILE A 19 -1.52 12.30 20.43
CA ILE A 19 -0.21 11.63 20.56
C ILE A 19 -0.10 10.30 19.80
N LEU A 20 -1.19 9.54 19.72
CA LEU A 20 -1.22 8.23 19.05
C LEU A 20 -1.06 8.36 17.53
N VAL A 21 -1.61 9.44 16.96
CA VAL A 21 -1.50 9.81 15.55
C VAL A 21 -0.08 10.25 15.23
N THR A 22 0.52 11.10 16.07
CA THR A 22 1.88 11.63 15.89
C THR A 22 2.93 10.54 15.95
N THR A 23 2.80 9.65 16.94
CA THR A 23 3.76 8.56 17.17
C THR A 23 3.73 7.50 16.07
N SER A 24 2.54 7.09 15.61
CA SER A 24 2.44 6.08 14.53
C SER A 24 2.94 6.62 13.19
N ASN A 25 2.57 7.86 12.84
CA ASN A 25 3.04 8.49 11.60
C ASN A 25 4.54 8.83 11.67
N GLY A 26 5.05 9.17 12.86
CA GLY A 26 6.48 9.36 13.14
C GLY A 26 7.32 8.11 12.84
N VAL A 27 6.91 6.95 13.36
CA VAL A 27 7.57 5.68 13.08
C VAL A 27 7.51 5.34 11.59
N GLY A 28 6.35 5.57 10.94
CA GLY A 28 6.19 5.37 9.51
C GLY A 28 7.16 6.21 8.67
N LEU A 29 7.42 7.46 9.06
CA LEU A 29 8.38 8.32 8.38
C LEU A 29 9.82 7.79 8.48
N VAL A 30 10.22 7.32 9.66
CA VAL A 30 11.57 6.75 9.86
C VAL A 30 11.76 5.51 8.98
N ILE A 31 10.75 4.64 8.92
CA ILE A 31 10.77 3.45 8.07
C ILE A 31 10.82 3.84 6.58
N GLU A 32 10.02 4.83 6.13
CA GLU A 32 10.02 5.34 4.74
C GLU A 32 11.42 5.82 4.33
N VAL A 33 12.11 6.56 5.20
CA VAL A 33 13.49 7.04 4.95
C VAL A 33 14.49 5.89 4.85
N ILE A 34 14.43 4.90 5.74
CA ILE A 34 15.33 3.74 5.71
C ILE A 34 15.16 2.95 4.41
N TYR A 35 13.92 2.67 4.00
CA TYR A 35 13.64 1.95 2.75
C TYR A 35 14.21 2.67 1.52
N LEU A 36 14.05 4.00 1.45
CA LEU A 36 14.58 4.78 0.33
C LEU A 36 16.10 4.72 0.26
N VAL A 37 16.80 4.84 1.40
CA VAL A 37 18.26 4.75 1.45
C VAL A 37 18.75 3.40 0.93
N VAL A 38 18.13 2.30 1.38
CA VAL A 38 18.49 0.94 0.91
C VAL A 38 18.21 0.77 -0.58
N PHE A 39 17.07 1.27 -1.07
CA PHE A 39 16.71 1.21 -2.48
C PHE A 39 17.72 1.93 -3.38
N PHE A 40 18.19 3.12 -2.98
CA PHE A 40 19.19 3.87 -3.74
C PHE A 40 20.56 3.15 -3.79
N ILE A 41 20.93 2.41 -2.75
CA ILE A 41 22.20 1.66 -2.70
C ILE A 41 22.16 0.42 -3.61
N TYR A 42 21.01 -0.25 -3.74
CA TYR A 42 20.93 -1.59 -4.35
C TYR A 42 20.44 -1.62 -5.81
N SER A 43 20.21 -0.47 -6.45
CA SER A 43 19.61 -0.41 -7.78
C SER A 43 20.63 -0.64 -8.91
N ASP A 44 21.11 -1.88 -9.09
CA ASP A 44 21.95 -2.28 -10.23
C ASP A 44 21.55 -3.64 -10.85
N LYS A 45 21.77 -3.78 -12.16
CA LYS A 45 20.90 -4.48 -13.12
C LYS A 45 21.27 -5.95 -13.36
N ASN A 46 20.30 -6.86 -13.22
CA ASN A 46 20.31 -8.19 -13.85
C ASN A 46 18.93 -8.49 -14.47
N LEU A 47 18.80 -8.20 -15.77
CA LEU A 47 17.50 -7.82 -16.33
C LEU A 47 16.84 -8.87 -17.23
N GLN A 48 17.51 -9.96 -17.63
CA GLN A 48 16.99 -10.83 -18.71
C GLN A 48 16.46 -12.20 -18.25
N LEU A 49 17.22 -12.93 -17.44
CA LEU A 49 16.76 -14.22 -16.88
C LEU A 49 15.75 -14.04 -15.75
N GLU A 50 15.90 -12.96 -14.97
CA GLU A 50 14.89 -12.58 -13.99
C GLU A 50 13.57 -12.21 -14.67
N ARG A 51 13.54 -11.61 -15.87
CA ARG A 51 12.30 -11.15 -16.53
C ARG A 51 11.26 -12.25 -16.72
N GLN A 52 11.63 -13.47 -17.13
CA GLN A 52 10.65 -14.54 -17.33
C GLN A 52 10.12 -15.11 -16.01
N THR A 53 11.00 -15.41 -15.04
CA THR A 53 10.58 -15.87 -13.70
C THR A 53 9.85 -14.78 -12.92
N LYS A 54 10.19 -13.51 -13.19
CA LYS A 54 9.54 -12.32 -12.67
C LYS A 54 8.17 -12.15 -13.28
N VAL A 55 7.97 -12.29 -14.59
CA VAL A 55 6.61 -12.11 -15.19
C VAL A 55 5.58 -13.07 -14.57
N ASP A 56 5.92 -14.34 -14.38
CA ASP A 56 5.02 -15.31 -13.71
C ASP A 56 4.83 -15.00 -12.22
N GLY A 57 5.92 -14.69 -11.50
CA GLY A 57 5.87 -14.33 -10.09
C GLY A 57 5.26 -12.94 -9.82
N GLU A 58 5.34 -12.03 -10.78
CA GLU A 58 4.85 -10.66 -10.77
C GLU A 58 3.36 -10.63 -11.09
N GLN A 59 2.85 -11.48 -11.98
CA GLN A 59 1.42 -11.64 -12.14
C GLN A 59 0.76 -12.14 -10.84
N PHE A 60 1.38 -13.09 -10.14
CA PHE A 60 0.89 -13.54 -8.83
C PHE A 60 1.09 -12.48 -7.73
N ARG A 61 2.24 -11.79 -7.69
CA ARG A 61 2.49 -10.69 -6.72
C ARG A 61 1.59 -9.48 -6.96
N CYS A 62 1.38 -9.04 -8.18
CA CYS A 62 0.42 -7.98 -8.53
C CYS A 62 -1.03 -8.37 -8.26
N MET A 63 -1.30 -9.64 -7.94
CA MET A 63 -2.61 -10.06 -7.44
C MET A 63 -2.64 -10.08 -5.92
N TYR A 64 -1.66 -10.75 -5.32
CA TYR A 64 -1.64 -11.03 -3.89
C TYR A 64 -1.26 -9.78 -3.09
N LEU A 65 -0.23 -9.05 -3.51
CA LEU A 65 0.27 -7.86 -2.82
C LEU A 65 -0.77 -6.73 -2.78
N PRO A 66 -1.39 -6.28 -3.89
CA PRO A 66 -2.37 -5.20 -3.81
C PRO A 66 -3.71 -5.63 -3.21
N PHE A 67 -4.08 -6.91 -3.29
CA PHE A 67 -5.27 -7.41 -2.58
C PHE A 67 -5.09 -7.32 -1.06
N TRP A 68 -4.03 -7.93 -0.52
CA TRP A 68 -3.76 -7.91 0.91
C TRP A 68 -3.47 -6.50 1.42
N PHE A 69 -2.75 -5.70 0.63
CA PHE A 69 -2.50 -4.30 0.95
C PHE A 69 -3.81 -3.49 1.05
N SER A 70 -4.76 -3.69 0.12
CA SER A 70 -6.06 -3.02 0.18
C SER A 70 -6.91 -3.50 1.37
N PHE A 71 -6.87 -4.81 1.68
CA PHE A 71 -7.61 -5.39 2.80
C PHE A 71 -7.11 -4.90 4.16
N VAL A 72 -5.79 -4.90 4.37
CA VAL A 72 -5.17 -4.39 5.61
C VAL A 72 -5.45 -2.89 5.77
N ASN A 73 -5.40 -2.11 4.69
CA ASN A 73 -5.74 -0.69 4.74
C ASN A 73 -7.21 -0.43 5.09
N PHE A 74 -8.12 -1.31 4.65
CA PHE A 74 -9.53 -1.22 5.03
C PHE A 74 -9.75 -1.49 6.52
N ILE A 75 -9.11 -2.53 7.08
CA ILE A 75 -9.13 -2.81 8.52
C ILE A 75 -8.52 -1.65 9.30
N ASN A 76 -7.37 -1.15 8.86
CA ASN A 76 -6.71 0.00 9.46
C ASN A 76 -7.63 1.23 9.47
N ALA A 77 -8.31 1.53 8.36
CA ALA A 77 -9.30 2.61 8.32
C ALA A 77 -10.46 2.39 9.30
N GLY A 78 -10.96 1.15 9.43
CA GLY A 78 -11.99 0.81 10.42
C GLY A 78 -11.55 1.05 11.87
N ILE A 79 -10.30 0.72 12.21
CA ILE A 79 -9.72 0.98 13.53
C ILE A 79 -9.63 2.50 13.80
N TRP A 80 -9.17 3.28 12.82
CA TRP A 80 -9.08 4.74 12.96
C TRP A 80 -10.45 5.42 13.06
N ILE A 81 -11.45 4.93 12.30
CA ILE A 81 -12.84 5.39 12.41
C ILE A 81 -13.38 5.09 13.81
N ALA A 82 -13.22 3.86 14.30
CA ALA A 82 -13.65 3.48 15.65
C ALA A 82 -12.96 4.33 16.73
N TYR A 83 -11.66 4.58 16.60
CA TYR A 83 -10.89 5.45 17.49
C TYR A 83 -11.46 6.89 17.52
N SER A 84 -11.74 7.47 16.34
CA SER A 84 -12.27 8.83 16.20
C SER A 84 -13.73 9.00 16.65
N VAL A 85 -14.44 7.91 16.94
CA VAL A 85 -15.83 7.94 17.43
C VAL A 85 -15.89 7.62 18.93
N ILE A 86 -15.06 6.71 19.42
CA ILE A 86 -15.13 6.19 20.81
C ILE A 86 -14.42 7.08 21.81
N TYR A 87 -13.21 7.57 21.51
CA TYR A 87 -12.38 8.27 22.50
C TYR A 87 -12.63 9.79 22.54
N LYS A 88 -12.82 10.40 21.36
CA LYS A 88 -13.21 11.81 21.13
C LYS A 88 -13.70 11.91 19.70
N ILE A 89 -14.79 12.66 19.45
CA ILE A 89 -15.24 12.97 18.08
C ILE A 89 -14.21 13.90 17.41
N ASP A 90 -13.23 13.31 16.74
CA ASP A 90 -12.25 14.01 15.93
C ASP A 90 -12.66 13.95 14.46
N ILE A 91 -13.37 15.00 14.01
CA ILE A 91 -13.99 15.08 12.68
C ILE A 91 -12.93 14.98 11.57
N TYR A 92 -11.73 15.50 11.77
CA TYR A 92 -10.67 15.46 10.75
C TYR A 92 -10.18 14.04 10.52
N VAL A 93 -9.90 13.30 11.60
CA VAL A 93 -9.49 11.90 11.52
C VAL A 93 -10.62 11.05 10.94
N LEU A 94 -11.87 11.30 11.35
CA LEU A 94 -13.04 10.57 10.88
C LEU A 94 -13.24 10.75 9.37
N VAL A 95 -13.30 11.97 8.87
CA VAL A 95 -13.56 12.26 7.45
C VAL A 95 -12.50 11.64 6.55
N VAL A 96 -11.22 11.81 6.91
CA VAL A 96 -10.11 11.30 6.09
C VAL A 96 -10.12 9.77 6.02
N ASN A 97 -10.42 9.10 7.14
CA ASN A 97 -10.46 7.63 7.18
C ASN A 97 -11.74 7.04 6.57
N VAL A 98 -12.90 7.73 6.66
CA VAL A 98 -14.13 7.32 5.98
C VAL A 98 -13.95 7.40 4.46
N LEU A 99 -13.40 8.50 3.95
CA LEU A 99 -13.08 8.64 2.52
C LEU A 99 -12.06 7.58 2.08
N GLY A 100 -11.04 7.31 2.91
CA GLY A 100 -10.07 6.25 2.68
C GLY A 100 -10.68 4.85 2.66
N ALA A 101 -11.60 4.54 3.57
CA ALA A 101 -12.31 3.26 3.64
C ALA A 101 -13.20 3.04 2.40
N LEU A 102 -13.93 4.06 1.96
CA LEU A 102 -14.75 3.99 0.75
C LEU A 102 -13.88 3.75 -0.49
N ALA A 103 -12.78 4.50 -0.62
CA ALA A 103 -11.83 4.30 -1.71
C ALA A 103 -11.22 2.88 -1.69
N CYS A 104 -10.87 2.36 -0.52
CA CYS A 104 -10.34 0.99 -0.38
C CYS A 104 -11.40 -0.07 -0.68
N ALA A 105 -12.67 0.14 -0.30
CA ALA A 105 -13.76 -0.78 -0.61
C ALA A 105 -14.00 -0.86 -2.13
N ILE A 106 -14.02 0.28 -2.82
CA ILE A 106 -14.14 0.33 -4.28
C ILE A 106 -12.95 -0.37 -4.94
N HIS A 107 -11.72 -0.09 -4.47
CA HIS A 107 -10.51 -0.74 -5.00
C HIS A 107 -10.54 -2.25 -4.78
N LEU A 108 -10.99 -2.73 -3.63
CA LEU A 108 -11.10 -4.15 -3.31
C LEU A 108 -12.10 -4.87 -4.23
N ILE A 109 -13.23 -4.23 -4.53
CA ILE A 109 -14.25 -4.77 -5.45
C ILE A 109 -13.69 -4.87 -6.87
N ILE A 110 -13.03 -3.82 -7.35
CA ILE A 110 -12.41 -3.81 -8.69
C ILE A 110 -11.29 -4.85 -8.77
N LEU A 111 -10.41 -4.91 -7.76
CA LEU A 111 -9.32 -5.88 -7.74
C LEU A 111 -9.86 -7.31 -7.69
N CYS A 112 -10.86 -7.59 -6.85
CA CYS A 112 -11.48 -8.91 -6.77
C CYS A 112 -12.04 -9.35 -8.13
N CYS A 113 -12.78 -8.46 -8.81
CA CYS A 113 -13.30 -8.72 -10.15
C CYS A 113 -12.20 -8.94 -11.20
N SER A 114 -11.10 -8.18 -11.13
CA SER A 114 -9.95 -8.33 -12.03
C SER A 114 -9.13 -9.59 -11.74
N ALA A 115 -9.06 -9.99 -10.46
CA ALA A 115 -8.35 -11.17 -9.99
C ALA A 115 -9.02 -12.45 -10.47
N VAL A 116 -10.34 -12.52 -10.35
CA VAL A 116 -11.12 -13.65 -10.87
C VAL A 116 -10.92 -13.80 -12.39
N ARG A 117 -10.93 -12.70 -13.16
CA ARG A 117 -10.67 -12.75 -14.61
C ARG A 117 -9.26 -13.22 -14.94
N CYS A 118 -8.24 -12.76 -14.20
CA CYS A 118 -6.86 -13.18 -14.42
C CYS A 118 -6.56 -14.62 -13.97
N LEU A 119 -7.28 -15.15 -12.97
CA LEU A 119 -7.20 -16.57 -12.61
C LEU A 119 -7.84 -17.48 -13.66
N LEU A 120 -8.80 -16.96 -14.44
CA LEU A 120 -9.46 -17.67 -15.53
C LEU A 120 -8.71 -17.59 -16.86
N LEU A 121 -7.81 -16.62 -17.04
CA LEU A 121 -6.98 -16.55 -18.24
C LEU A 121 -5.79 -17.53 -18.14
N PRO A 122 -5.51 -18.31 -19.19
CA PRO A 122 -4.36 -19.21 -19.19
C PRO A 122 -3.07 -18.40 -19.03
N LYS A 123 -2.13 -18.92 -18.24
CA LYS A 123 -0.79 -18.34 -18.10
C LYS A 123 -0.22 -18.08 -19.49
N ARG A 124 0.19 -16.83 -19.76
CA ARG A 124 0.83 -16.47 -21.03
C ARG A 124 2.24 -17.05 -21.03
N VAL A 125 2.39 -18.30 -21.47
CA VAL A 125 3.69 -18.90 -21.74
C VAL A 125 4.25 -18.21 -22.98
N VAL A 126 5.18 -17.27 -22.80
CA VAL A 126 5.93 -16.70 -23.92
C VAL A 126 6.92 -17.78 -24.39
N PRO A 127 6.80 -18.30 -25.63
CA PRO A 127 7.67 -19.37 -26.10
C PRO A 127 9.10 -18.86 -26.27
N SER A 128 10.05 -19.66 -25.77
CA SER A 128 11.50 -19.44 -25.80
C SER A 128 12.07 -19.12 -27.19
N SER A 129 11.35 -19.50 -28.26
CA SER A 129 11.76 -19.27 -29.66
C SER A 129 11.64 -17.82 -30.15
N SER A 130 11.13 -16.90 -29.34
CA SER A 130 10.91 -15.49 -29.72
C SER A 130 12.01 -14.54 -29.26
N VAL A 131 13.01 -15.03 -28.51
CA VAL A 131 14.18 -14.25 -28.10
C VAL A 131 15.24 -14.36 -29.21
N PRO A 132 15.61 -13.28 -29.92
CA PRO A 132 16.71 -13.33 -30.85
C PRO A 132 17.99 -13.58 -30.06
N VAL A 133 18.66 -14.69 -30.35
CA VAL A 133 20.01 -14.98 -29.85
C VAL A 133 20.94 -14.03 -30.61
N VAL A 134 21.35 -12.95 -29.94
CA VAL A 134 22.43 -12.04 -30.38
C VAL A 134 23.64 -12.30 -29.52
#